data_AF-A0ABD5FFS4-F1
#
_entry.id   AF-A0ABD5FFS4-F1
#
_cell.length_a   1.000
_cell.length_b   1.000
_cell.length_c   1.000
_cell.angle_alpha   90.00
_cell.angle_beta   90.00
_cell.angle_gamma   90.00
#
_symmetry.space_group_name_H-M   'P 1'
#
loop_
_entity.id
_entity.type
_entity.pdbx_description
1 polymer ?
#
loop_
_entity_poly.entity_id
_entity_poly.type
_entity_poly.pdbx_seq_one_letter_code
_entity_poly.pdbx_strand_id
1 'polypeptide(L)'
;KDWYFRKDKLSENEEAIDWLVRHPEKFMKAWLDGYEVEEEPKYRVNIGGLYLKEPLADTNDFTISMTWNKDYAYPFDSWNMAREHTSELGGTVEKV
;
A
#
# COMPACT_ATOMS: atom_id res chain seq x y z
N LYS A 1 -33.61 -2.60 -21.31
CA LYS A 1 -33.28 -4.03 -21.16
C LYS A 1 -31.94 -4.07 -20.44
N ASP A 2 -31.89 -4.59 -19.22
CA ASP A 2 -30.62 -4.90 -18.58
C ASP A 2 -29.97 -5.99 -19.40
N TRP A 3 -28.85 -5.66 -20.03
CA TRP A 3 -28.11 -6.56 -20.93
C TRP A 3 -27.37 -7.66 -20.17
N TYR A 4 -27.40 -7.59 -18.84
CA TYR A 4 -26.74 -8.50 -17.94
C TYR A 4 -27.73 -8.99 -16.87
N PHE A 5 -27.97 -10.30 -16.85
CA PHE A 5 -28.75 -10.99 -15.82
C PHE A 5 -28.03 -12.29 -15.45
N ARG A 6 -27.47 -12.36 -14.24
CA ARG A 6 -26.81 -13.57 -13.71
C ARG A 6 -27.68 -14.18 -12.62
N LYS A 7 -27.81 -15.51 -12.67
CA LYS A 7 -28.78 -16.27 -11.88
C LYS A 7 -28.24 -16.70 -10.50
N ASP A 8 -26.91 -16.70 -10.32
CA ASP A 8 -26.24 -17.32 -9.17
C ASP A 8 -25.23 -16.34 -8.55
N LYS A 9 -25.39 -16.03 -7.25
CA LYS A 9 -24.56 -15.12 -6.45
C LYS A 9 -23.59 -15.89 -5.54
N LEU A 10 -22.53 -16.47 -6.10
CA LEU A 10 -21.58 -17.31 -5.35
C LEU A 10 -20.09 -17.01 -5.62
N SER A 11 -19.69 -15.82 -6.08
CA SER A 11 -18.26 -15.56 -6.35
C SER A 11 -17.73 -14.26 -5.73
N GLU A 12 -16.51 -14.32 -5.20
CA GLU A 12 -15.74 -13.24 -4.56
C GLU A 12 -15.59 -11.95 -5.41
N ASN A 13 -15.97 -12.01 -6.69
CA ASN A 13 -15.85 -10.90 -7.65
C ASN A 13 -17.19 -10.22 -7.97
N GLU A 14 -18.27 -10.50 -7.22
CA GLU A 14 -19.60 -9.94 -7.50
C GLU A 14 -19.67 -8.42 -7.44
N GLU A 15 -19.04 -7.83 -6.43
CA GLU A 15 -19.03 -6.36 -6.27
C GLU A 15 -18.30 -5.69 -7.43
N ALA A 16 -17.19 -6.27 -7.88
CA ALA A 16 -16.43 -5.77 -9.02
C ALA A 16 -17.25 -5.85 -10.32
N ILE A 17 -17.98 -6.95 -10.54
CA ILE A 17 -18.82 -7.12 -11.73
C ILE A 17 -20.03 -6.17 -11.69
N ASP A 18 -20.70 -6.03 -10.55
CA ASP A 18 -21.82 -5.09 -10.40
C ASP A 18 -21.36 -3.64 -10.62
N TRP A 19 -20.19 -3.28 -10.09
CA TRP A 19 -19.58 -1.98 -10.31
C TRP A 19 -19.28 -1.73 -11.79
N LEU A 20 -18.71 -2.70 -12.51
CA LEU A 20 -18.43 -2.59 -13.94
C LEU A 20 -19.70 -2.38 -14.78
N VAL A 21 -20.77 -3.12 -14.47
CA VAL A 21 -22.06 -2.99 -15.17
C VAL A 21 -22.69 -1.63 -14.94
N ARG A 22 -22.51 -1.04 -13.75
CA ARG A 22 -23.01 0.31 -13.41
C ARG A 22 -22.14 1.44 -13.94
N HIS A 23 -20.86 1.20 -14.18
CA HIS A 23 -19.88 2.23 -14.58
C HIS A 23 -19.10 1.89 -15.87
N PRO A 24 -19.76 1.47 -16.97
CA PRO A 24 -19.08 1.00 -18.17
C PRO A 24 -18.25 2.10 -18.85
N GLU A 25 -18.74 3.34 -18.89
CA GLU A 25 -18.03 4.47 -19.50
C GLU A 25 -16.76 4.85 -18.72
N LYS A 26 -16.81 4.80 -17.39
CA LYS A 26 -15.64 5.08 -16.53
C LYS A 26 -14.55 4.04 -16.75
N PHE A 27 -14.95 2.77 -16.85
CA PHE A 27 -14.04 1.68 -17.17
C PHE A 27 -13.41 1.84 -18.57
N MET A 28 -14.21 2.09 -19.60
CA MET A 28 -13.70 2.28 -20.97
C MET A 28 -12.77 3.48 -21.08
N LYS A 29 -13.06 4.57 -20.35
CA LYS A 29 -12.20 5.76 -20.32
C LYS A 29 -10.86 5.46 -19.65
N ALA A 30 -10.88 4.79 -18.50
CA ALA A 30 -9.67 4.33 -17.81
C ALA A 30 -8.83 3.38 -18.69
N TRP A 31 -9.49 2.54 -19.49
CA TRP A 31 -8.82 1.63 -20.43
C TRP A 31 -8.15 2.36 -21.60
N LEU A 32 -8.78 3.40 -22.13
CA LEU A 32 -8.27 4.17 -23.29
C LEU A 32 -7.20 5.18 -22.88
N ASP A 33 -7.42 5.91 -21.79
CA ASP A 33 -6.55 7.00 -21.35
C ASP A 33 -5.41 6.50 -20.44
N GLY A 34 -5.48 5.26 -19.99
CA GLY A 34 -4.72 4.76 -18.85
C GLY A 34 -5.34 5.25 -17.54
N TYR A 35 -5.37 4.40 -16.52
CA TYR A 35 -5.76 4.80 -15.18
C TYR A 35 -4.50 5.19 -14.42
N GLU A 36 -4.40 6.43 -13.97
CA GLU A 36 -3.40 6.82 -12.98
C GLU A 36 -3.83 6.19 -11.66
N VAL A 37 -3.14 5.13 -11.26
CA VAL A 37 -3.34 4.52 -9.95
C VAL A 37 -2.75 5.51 -8.95
N GLU A 38 -3.59 6.10 -8.10
CA GLU A 38 -3.11 6.78 -6.90
C GLU A 38 -2.36 5.73 -6.06
N GLU A 39 -1.04 5.74 -6.11
CA GLU A 39 -0.25 4.92 -5.21
C GLU A 39 -0.49 5.42 -3.79
N GLU A 40 -0.94 4.53 -2.91
CA GLU A 40 -1.00 4.86 -1.48
C GLU A 40 0.40 5.28 -1.03
N PRO A 41 0.53 6.46 -0.40
CA PRO A 41 1.84 6.97 -0.04
C PRO A 41 2.50 6.06 0.98
N LYS A 42 3.70 5.58 0.66
CA LYS A 42 4.47 4.72 1.54
C LYS A 42 5.48 5.53 2.32
N TYR A 43 5.69 5.16 3.57
CA TYR A 43 6.65 5.83 4.45
C TYR A 43 7.84 4.91 4.70
N ARG A 44 9.05 5.46 4.69
CA ARG A 44 10.29 4.74 5.02
C ARG A 44 10.97 5.43 6.21
N VAL A 45 11.51 4.64 7.13
CA VAL A 45 12.22 5.15 8.32
C VAL A 45 13.71 5.23 8.03
N ASN A 46 14.30 6.42 8.20
CA ASN A 46 15.72 6.70 8.02
C ASN A 46 16.36 7.08 9.36
N ILE A 47 17.40 6.35 9.73
CA ILE A 47 18.18 6.55 10.95
C ILE A 47 19.64 6.75 10.53
N GLY A 48 20.08 8.01 10.51
CA GLY A 48 21.48 8.35 10.20
C GLY A 48 21.95 7.91 8.81
N GLY A 49 21.06 7.83 7.81
CA GLY A 49 21.39 7.39 6.45
C GLY A 49 21.16 5.90 6.18
N LEU A 50 20.74 5.13 7.19
CA LEU A 50 20.31 3.74 7.07
C LEU A 50 18.78 3.65 7.15
N TYR A 51 18.20 2.77 6.36
CA TYR A 51 16.77 2.53 6.33
C TYR A 51 16.37 1.25 7.05
N LEU A 52 15.27 1.26 7.81
CA LEU A 52 14.73 0.05 8.43
C LEU A 52 14.25 -0.93 7.35
N LYS A 53 14.63 -2.20 7.50
CA LYS A 53 14.27 -3.28 6.58
C LYS A 53 13.07 -4.10 7.07
N GLU A 54 12.73 -3.97 8.35
CA GLU A 54 11.56 -4.55 8.99
C GLU A 54 11.11 -3.66 10.17
N PRO A 55 9.83 -3.74 10.59
CA PRO A 55 9.35 -3.06 11.79
C PRO A 55 10.08 -3.57 13.03
N LEU A 56 10.25 -2.72 14.03
CA LEU A 56 10.72 -3.15 15.34
C LEU A 56 9.65 -4.06 15.94
N ALA A 57 10.01 -5.32 16.19
CA ALA A 57 9.12 -6.29 16.83
C ALA A 57 9.19 -6.13 18.36
N ASP A 58 8.07 -6.35 19.04
CA ASP A 58 7.99 -6.38 20.50
C ASP A 58 8.77 -7.56 21.15
N THR A 59 9.38 -8.42 20.34
CA THR A 59 10.06 -9.62 20.81
C THR A 59 11.49 -9.33 21.26
N ASN A 60 11.94 -10.00 22.32
CA ASN A 60 13.25 -9.89 22.97
C ASN A 60 14.50 -10.17 22.08
N ASP A 61 14.35 -10.26 20.76
CA ASP A 61 15.45 -10.37 19.82
C ASP A 61 15.90 -8.95 19.43
N PHE A 62 17.07 -8.52 19.93
CA PHE A 62 17.60 -7.16 19.75
C PHE A 62 18.18 -6.91 18.35
N THR A 63 17.93 -7.80 17.39
CA THR A 63 18.51 -7.68 16.05
C THR A 63 17.67 -6.71 15.21
N ILE A 64 18.25 -5.55 14.89
CA ILE A 64 17.60 -4.55 14.02
C ILE A 64 18.16 -4.70 12.60
N SER A 65 17.30 -5.08 11.65
CA SER A 65 17.68 -5.19 10.24
C SER A 65 17.57 -3.85 9.51
N MET A 66 18.67 -3.43 8.89
CA MET A 66 18.78 -2.15 8.20
C MET A 66 19.46 -2.27 6.83
N THR A 67 19.25 -1.29 5.95
CA THR A 67 19.81 -1.23 4.59
C THR A 67 20.20 0.19 4.21
N TRP A 68 21.29 0.35 3.46
CA TRP A 68 21.67 1.65 2.84
C TRP A 68 20.83 1.96 1.59
N ASN A 69 20.28 0.92 0.96
CA ASN A 69 19.47 1.08 -0.24
C ASN A 69 18.00 1.26 0.15
N LYS A 70 17.50 2.47 -0.13
CA LYS A 70 16.14 2.91 0.14
C LYS A 70 15.09 1.95 -0.42
N ASP A 71 15.31 1.34 -1.59
CA ASP A 71 14.32 0.49 -2.28
C ASP A 71 14.10 -0.87 -1.63
N TYR A 72 15.03 -1.29 -0.78
CA TYR A 72 14.87 -2.49 0.04
C TYR A 72 14.35 -2.18 1.46
N ALA A 73 14.05 -0.93 1.76
CA ALA A 73 13.48 -0.55 3.06
C ALA A 73 12.03 -1.03 3.19
N TYR A 74 11.61 -1.27 4.42
CA TYR A 74 10.23 -1.63 4.72
C TYR A 74 9.30 -0.44 4.41
N PRO A 75 8.28 -0.62 3.55
CA PRO A 75 7.27 0.40 3.31
C PRO A 75 6.19 0.34 4.40
N PHE A 76 6.09 1.40 5.19
CA PHE A 76 4.98 1.58 6.12
C PHE A 76 3.80 2.24 5.42
N ASP A 77 2.60 1.71 5.61
CA ASP A 77 1.38 2.26 5.00
C ASP A 77 0.84 3.50 5.74
N SER A 78 1.44 3.85 6.89
CA SER A 78 1.06 5.00 7.71
C SER A 78 2.26 5.72 8.27
N TRP A 79 2.20 7.05 8.26
CA TRP A 79 3.21 7.89 8.88
C TRP A 79 3.28 7.68 10.40
N ASN A 80 2.16 7.41 11.07
CA ASN A 80 2.15 7.18 12.51
C ASN A 80 2.92 5.90 12.87
N MET A 81 2.70 4.81 12.12
CA MET A 81 3.43 3.55 12.31
C MET A 81 4.94 3.76 12.07
N ALA A 82 5.31 4.44 10.99
CA ALA A 82 6.72 4.76 10.74
C ALA A 82 7.34 5.63 11.86
N ARG A 83 6.56 6.58 12.41
CA ARG A 83 7.02 7.51 13.44
C ARG A 83 7.27 6.84 14.79
N GLU A 84 6.53 5.81 15.15
CA GLU A 84 6.76 5.03 16.38
C GLU A 84 8.21 4.56 16.45
N HIS A 85 8.71 3.97 15.36
CA HIS A 85 10.10 3.50 15.28
C HIS A 85 11.15 4.62 15.37
N THR A 86 10.90 5.78 14.75
CA THR A 86 11.81 6.94 14.89
C THR A 86 11.80 7.53 16.30
N SER A 87 10.71 7.33 17.07
CA SER A 87 10.63 7.80 18.45
C SER A 87 11.50 6.95 19.37
N GLU A 88 11.69 5.67 19.04
CA GLU A 88 12.52 4.73 19.79
C GLU A 88 14.01 4.86 19.45
N LEU A 89 14.35 4.94 18.17
CA LEU A 89 15.75 4.89 17.70
C LEU A 89 16.33 6.27 17.32
N GLY A 90 15.50 7.30 17.28
CA GLY A 90 15.82 8.57 16.60
C GLY A 90 15.71 8.45 15.08
N GLY A 91 15.85 9.57 14.37
CA GLY A 91 15.82 9.62 12.91
C GLY A 91 14.64 10.39 12.32
N THR A 92 14.28 10.07 11.08
CA THR A 92 13.24 10.77 10.30
C THR A 92 12.40 9.81 9.49
N VAL A 93 11.16 10.20 9.20
CA VAL A 93 10.25 9.49 8.29
C VAL A 93 10.25 10.19 6.94
N GLU A 94 10.52 9.43 5.88
CA GLU A 94 10.46 9.91 4.50
C GLU A 94 9.19 9.38 3.82
N LYS A 95 8.41 10.27 3.19
CA LYS A 95 7.32 9.88 2.29
C LYS A 95 7.92 9.51 0.93
N VAL A 96 7.48 8.39 0.37
CA VAL A 96 7.90 7.85 -0.93
C VAL A 96 6.72 7.86 -1.87
#